data_AF-A0AAQ3SGI3-F1
#
_entry.id   AF-A0AAQ3SGI3-F1
#
_cell.length_a   1.000
_cell.length_b   1.000
_cell.length_c   1.000
_cell.angle_alpha   90.00
_cell.angle_beta   90.00
_cell.angle_gamma   90.00
#
_symmetry.space_group_name_H-M   'P 1'
#
loop_
_entity.id
_entity.type
_entity.pdbx_description
1 polymer ?
#
loop_
_entity_poly.entity_id
_entity_poly.type
_entity_poly.pdbx_seq_one_letter_code
_entity_poly.pdbx_strand_id
1 'polypeptide(L)'
;MDGIMESDLVTSIGNLHKLQHLDLQMQRIHPTHLPTLSHLSLYLSFLSDKGLEILGGLPQLSYLCLCIFDGPATLTGAADRVYFQKLRSFMLPWSMVQFVVNEEDSSVSFAVWSWSHDEDAPAFGSKRKQVKCRAARAVMPNLEALYFQVDVAKLTACDNGSCDNLGLEYLAFLQKVTVRCNSLSDEDGAGAGVVDVVEQQKAALRHAIQVHRNRPTLQLANWEWRRALLH
;
A
#
# COMPACT_ATOMS: atom_id res chain seq x y z
N MET A 1 -14.13 -7.03 37.95
CA MET A 1 -14.02 -8.44 37.53
C MET A 1 -13.27 -8.40 36.21
N ASP A 2 -11.97 -8.14 36.31
CA ASP A 2 -11.02 -8.12 35.22
C ASP A 2 -10.12 -9.33 35.43
N GLY A 3 -9.94 -10.19 34.42
CA GLY A 3 -8.95 -11.26 34.54
C GLY A 3 -9.17 -12.58 33.82
N ILE A 4 -10.02 -12.69 32.79
CA ILE A 4 -10.15 -13.96 32.02
C ILE A 4 -10.17 -13.73 30.49
N MET A 5 -9.42 -12.73 29.98
CA MET A 5 -9.26 -12.56 28.52
C MET A 5 -7.83 -12.23 28.07
N GLU A 6 -6.83 -12.51 28.91
CA GLU A 6 -5.41 -12.26 28.59
C GLU A 6 -4.58 -13.56 28.46
N SER A 7 -5.10 -14.71 28.90
CA SER A 7 -4.30 -15.96 29.01
C SER A 7 -4.22 -16.80 27.74
N ASP A 8 -5.15 -16.67 26.79
CA ASP A 8 -5.19 -17.59 25.63
C ASP A 8 -4.38 -17.07 24.42
N LEU A 9 -3.99 -15.80 24.44
CA LEU A 9 -3.19 -15.16 23.38
C LEU A 9 -1.71 -15.50 23.49
N VAL A 10 -1.17 -15.60 24.71
CA VAL A 10 0.27 -15.86 24.93
C VAL A 10 0.63 -17.32 24.66
N THR A 11 -0.31 -18.26 24.87
CA THR A 11 -0.08 -19.69 24.61
C THR A 11 -0.26 -20.06 23.13
N SER A 12 -1.06 -19.30 22.36
CA SER A 12 -1.26 -19.56 20.92
C SER A 12 -0.11 -19.10 20.00
N ILE A 13 0.82 -18.28 20.49
CA ILE A 13 1.97 -17.79 19.71
C ILE A 13 3.03 -18.89 19.48
N GLY A 14 3.01 -19.98 20.27
CA GLY A 14 3.98 -21.07 20.17
C GLY A 14 3.81 -22.02 18.98
N ASN A 15 2.70 -21.96 18.22
CA ASN A 15 2.36 -22.94 17.16
C ASN A 15 1.90 -22.28 15.84
N LEU A 16 2.52 -21.17 15.46
CA LEU A 16 2.11 -20.32 14.33
C LEU A 16 2.45 -20.86 12.92
N HIS A 17 2.39 -22.18 12.71
CA HIS A 17 2.45 -22.79 11.37
C HIS A 17 1.05 -23.03 10.77
N LYS A 18 -0.04 -22.64 11.47
CA LYS A 18 -1.43 -22.90 11.05
C LYS A 18 -2.40 -21.71 11.22
N LEU A 19 -1.94 -20.52 11.59
CA LEU A 19 -2.86 -19.39 11.81
C LEU A 19 -3.17 -18.68 10.50
N GLN A 20 -4.35 -18.93 9.94
CA GLN A 20 -4.85 -18.30 8.71
C GLN A 20 -5.69 -17.03 8.96
N HIS A 21 -6.04 -16.71 10.21
CA HIS A 21 -6.67 -15.44 10.60
C HIS A 21 -6.01 -14.94 11.87
N LEU A 22 -5.50 -13.72 11.81
CA LEU A 22 -4.85 -13.04 12.92
C LEU A 22 -5.54 -11.67 13.06
N ASP A 23 -6.52 -11.59 13.96
CA ASP A 23 -7.17 -10.34 14.35
C ASP A 23 -6.29 -9.70 15.44
N LEU A 24 -5.53 -8.65 15.09
CA LEU A 24 -4.58 -8.02 15.99
C LEU A 24 -5.04 -6.64 16.41
N GLN A 25 -5.45 -6.55 17.67
CA GLN A 25 -5.29 -5.32 18.45
C GLN A 25 -3.76 -5.10 18.63
N MET A 26 -3.14 -4.40 17.67
CA MET A 26 -1.68 -4.27 17.44
C MET A 26 -0.91 -3.43 18.49
N GLN A 27 -1.00 -3.76 19.79
CA GLN A 27 -0.20 -3.05 20.80
C GLN A 27 0.91 -3.86 21.47
N ARG A 28 1.07 -5.17 21.20
CA ARG A 28 2.04 -6.01 21.93
C ARG A 28 2.85 -7.04 21.14
N ILE A 29 2.79 -7.07 19.80
CA ILE A 29 3.57 -8.05 19.03
C ILE A 29 4.88 -7.43 18.58
N HIS A 30 5.99 -7.86 19.19
CA HIS A 30 7.31 -7.57 18.64
C HIS A 30 7.59 -8.46 17.41
N PRO A 31 8.13 -7.90 16.31
CA PRO A 31 8.43 -8.64 15.09
C PRO A 31 9.36 -9.85 15.30
N THR A 32 10.17 -9.83 16.36
CA THR A 32 11.07 -10.91 16.76
C THR A 32 10.36 -12.19 17.19
N HIS A 33 9.07 -12.12 17.57
CA HIS A 33 8.28 -13.30 17.93
C HIS A 33 7.72 -14.06 16.73
N LEU A 34 7.81 -13.49 15.52
CA LEU A 34 7.32 -14.07 14.28
C LEU A 34 8.42 -14.21 13.21
N PRO A 35 9.57 -14.83 13.54
CA PRO A 35 10.76 -14.78 12.69
C PRO A 35 10.60 -15.59 11.40
N THR A 36 9.59 -16.43 11.25
CA THR A 36 9.34 -17.27 10.07
C THR A 36 8.15 -16.82 9.23
N LEU A 37 7.40 -15.81 9.69
CA LEU A 37 6.18 -15.38 9.02
C LEU A 37 6.53 -14.71 7.68
N SER A 38 6.20 -15.41 6.60
CA SER A 38 6.48 -14.98 5.22
C SER A 38 5.24 -14.52 4.47
N HIS A 39 4.06 -15.03 4.83
CA HIS A 39 2.79 -14.69 4.19
C HIS A 39 1.82 -14.21 5.26
N LEU A 40 1.26 -13.03 5.07
CA LEU A 40 0.32 -12.42 5.99
C LEU A 40 -0.83 -11.78 5.24
N SER A 41 -2.06 -12.06 5.67
CA SER A 41 -3.28 -11.40 5.19
C SER A 41 -4.06 -10.91 6.39
N LEU A 42 -4.36 -9.61 6.43
CA LEU A 42 -5.06 -8.97 7.53
C LEU A 42 -6.26 -8.17 7.04
N TYR A 43 -7.35 -8.24 7.81
CA TYR A 43 -8.51 -7.38 7.68
C TYR A 43 -8.54 -6.48 8.91
N LEU A 44 -8.31 -5.18 8.69
CA LEU A 44 -8.16 -4.21 9.78
C LEU A 44 -9.26 -3.14 9.63
N SER A 45 -9.97 -2.89 10.73
CA SER A 45 -10.88 -1.74 10.79
C SER A 45 -10.11 -0.43 10.69
N PHE A 46 -8.92 -0.35 11.30
CA PHE A 46 -8.06 0.83 11.29
C PHE A 46 -6.59 0.43 11.22
N LEU A 47 -5.79 1.13 10.41
CA LEU A 47 -4.33 0.99 10.37
C LEU A 47 -3.66 2.27 10.85
N SER A 48 -2.81 2.16 11.88
CA SER A 48 -1.96 3.26 12.34
C SER A 48 -0.55 3.17 11.77
N ASP A 49 0.17 4.29 11.77
CA ASP A 49 1.61 4.37 11.44
C ASP A 49 2.41 3.31 12.20
N LYS A 50 2.13 3.15 13.50
CA LYS A 50 2.84 2.18 14.34
C LYS A 50 2.53 0.73 13.95
N GLY A 51 1.30 0.44 13.55
CA GLY A 51 0.93 -0.87 13.01
C GLY A 51 1.70 -1.18 11.73
N LEU A 52 1.80 -0.21 10.84
CA LEU A 52 2.55 -0.34 9.59
C LEU A 52 4.06 -0.50 9.83
N GLU A 53 4.65 0.19 10.80
CA GLU A 53 6.04 -0.02 11.24
C GLU A 53 6.29 -1.44 11.76
N ILE A 54 5.37 -2.00 12.55
CA ILE A 54 5.49 -3.36 13.10
C ILE A 54 5.49 -4.37 11.95
N LEU A 55 4.56 -4.23 11.00
CA LEU A 55 4.50 -5.08 9.80
C LEU A 55 5.76 -4.93 8.96
N GLY A 56 6.26 -3.70 8.80
CA GLY A 56 7.50 -3.41 8.09
C GLY A 56 8.75 -4.00 8.76
N GLY A 57 8.71 -4.23 10.07
CA GLY A 57 9.79 -4.85 10.84
C GLY A 57 9.87 -6.37 10.74
N LEU A 58 8.91 -7.04 10.08
CA LEU A 58 8.88 -8.50 9.99
C LEU A 58 10.00 -9.01 9.06
N PRO A 59 10.95 -9.82 9.55
CA PRO A 59 12.21 -10.09 8.85
C PRO A 59 12.09 -11.05 7.66
N GLN A 60 11.05 -11.89 7.63
CA GLN A 60 10.83 -12.88 6.57
C GLN A 60 9.60 -12.60 5.71
N LEU A 61 8.87 -11.51 5.97
CA LEU A 61 7.62 -11.21 5.29
C LEU A 61 7.88 -10.98 3.80
N SER A 62 7.36 -11.88 2.97
CA SER A 62 7.49 -11.86 1.51
C SER A 62 6.18 -11.52 0.81
N TYR A 63 5.05 -11.83 1.43
CA TYR A 63 3.71 -11.53 0.94
C TYR A 63 2.88 -10.86 2.02
N LEU A 64 2.25 -9.75 1.68
CA LEU A 64 1.35 -9.02 2.56
C LEU A 64 0.07 -8.65 1.82
N CYS A 65 -1.08 -8.96 2.41
CA CYS A 65 -2.38 -8.47 1.98
C CYS A 65 -3.01 -7.68 3.12
N LEU A 66 -3.30 -6.40 2.91
CA LEU A 66 -3.93 -5.52 3.90
C LEU A 66 -5.25 -4.98 3.37
N CYS A 67 -6.31 -5.44 4.02
CA CYS A 67 -7.68 -5.02 3.81
C CYS A 67 -8.04 -3.99 4.89
N ILE A 68 -7.84 -2.71 4.60
CA ILE A 68 -8.00 -1.61 5.56
C ILE A 68 -9.33 -0.90 5.29
N PHE A 69 -10.17 -0.76 6.32
CA PHE A 69 -11.41 0.00 6.20
C PHE A 69 -11.23 1.47 6.53
N ASP A 70 -10.35 1.82 7.47
CA ASP A 70 -10.24 3.18 7.98
C ASP A 70 -8.80 3.63 8.29
N GLY A 71 -8.60 4.95 8.21
CA GLY A 71 -7.38 5.65 8.60
C GLY A 71 -6.29 5.70 7.53
N PRO A 72 -5.63 6.86 7.34
CA PRO A 72 -4.34 6.90 6.66
C PRO A 72 -3.26 6.32 7.58
N ALA A 73 -2.32 5.59 7.00
CA ALA A 73 -1.08 5.21 7.66
C ALA A 73 0.10 5.62 6.79
N THR A 74 1.08 6.26 7.42
CA THR A 74 2.32 6.68 6.79
C THR A 74 3.49 5.97 7.44
N LEU A 75 4.34 5.41 6.60
CA LEU A 75 5.60 4.82 6.97
C LEU A 75 6.71 5.68 6.39
N THR A 76 7.29 6.54 7.23
CA THR A 76 8.43 7.36 6.85
C THR A 76 9.68 6.49 6.80
N GLY A 77 10.36 6.48 5.66
CA GLY A 77 11.67 5.86 5.56
C GLY A 77 12.63 6.55 6.53
N ALA A 78 13.30 5.78 7.39
CA ALA A 78 14.36 6.33 8.24
C ALA A 78 15.71 5.94 7.66
N ALA A 79 16.71 6.83 7.74
CA ALA A 79 18.05 6.57 7.20
C ALA A 79 18.70 5.28 7.73
N ASP A 80 18.31 4.83 8.93
CA ASP A 80 18.83 3.67 9.63
C ASP A 80 17.97 2.39 9.50
N ARG A 81 16.74 2.49 8.99
CA ARG A 81 15.79 1.36 8.93
C ARG A 81 15.26 1.12 7.52
N VAL A 82 15.36 -0.13 7.10
CA VAL A 82 14.73 -0.62 5.88
C VAL A 82 13.55 -1.48 6.30
N TYR A 83 12.35 -1.00 6.01
CA TYR A 83 11.13 -1.77 6.22
C TYR A 83 10.96 -2.81 5.10
N PHE A 84 10.10 -3.80 5.33
CA PHE A 84 9.64 -4.76 4.34
C PHE A 84 10.77 -5.37 3.50
N GLN A 85 11.90 -5.69 4.15
CA GLN A 85 13.14 -6.03 3.47
C GLN A 85 12.98 -7.21 2.50
N LYS A 86 12.16 -8.20 2.82
CA LYS A 86 11.93 -9.40 1.99
C LYS A 86 10.60 -9.38 1.23
N LEU A 87 9.84 -8.29 1.33
CA LEU A 87 8.52 -8.19 0.74
C LEU A 87 8.65 -8.18 -0.79
N ARG A 88 8.03 -9.17 -1.44
CA ARG A 88 7.97 -9.31 -2.90
C ARG A 88 6.59 -8.98 -3.44
N SER A 89 5.53 -9.25 -2.66
CA SER A 89 4.15 -9.00 -3.07
C SER A 89 3.39 -8.26 -1.99
N PHE A 90 2.73 -7.16 -2.38
CA PHE A 90 1.90 -6.37 -1.50
C PHE A 90 0.53 -6.10 -2.16
N MET A 91 -0.55 -6.52 -1.49
CA MET A 91 -1.93 -6.34 -1.92
C MET A 91 -2.70 -5.43 -0.98
N LEU A 92 -3.35 -4.41 -1.55
CA LEU A 92 -4.07 -3.36 -0.86
C LEU A 92 -5.42 -3.10 -1.53
N PRO A 93 -6.41 -4.02 -1.40
CA PRO A 93 -7.51 -4.07 -2.33
C PRO A 93 -8.53 -2.94 -2.29
N TRP A 94 -8.52 -2.16 -1.23
CA TRP A 94 -9.41 -1.01 -1.03
C TRP A 94 -8.66 0.26 -0.68
N SER A 95 -7.34 0.27 -0.88
CA SER A 95 -6.49 1.38 -0.45
C SER A 95 -5.76 2.00 -1.64
N MET A 96 -5.63 3.31 -1.58
CA MET A 96 -4.70 4.08 -2.40
C MET A 96 -3.32 4.07 -1.76
N VAL A 97 -2.30 4.27 -2.57
CA VAL A 97 -0.91 4.29 -2.12
C VAL A 97 -0.15 5.45 -2.74
N GLN A 98 0.85 5.94 -2.03
CA GLN A 98 1.81 6.87 -2.58
C GLN A 98 3.20 6.66 -1.99
N PHE A 99 4.21 6.86 -2.83
CA PHE A 99 5.60 6.92 -2.43
C PHE A 99 6.11 8.34 -2.64
N VAL A 100 6.64 8.97 -1.60
CA VAL A 100 7.12 10.36 -1.64
C VAL A 100 8.56 10.40 -1.16
N VAL A 101 9.44 11.09 -1.88
CA VAL A 101 10.80 11.34 -1.40
C VAL A 101 10.79 12.53 -0.44
N ASN A 102 11.38 12.32 0.73
CA ASN A 102 11.64 13.36 1.71
C ASN A 102 12.83 14.21 1.24
N GLU A 103 12.65 15.54 1.21
CA GLU A 103 13.67 16.45 0.65
C GLU A 103 14.92 16.59 1.51
N GLU A 104 14.77 16.39 2.82
CA GLU A 104 15.83 16.62 3.80
C GLU A 104 16.88 15.50 3.80
N ASP A 105 16.45 14.24 3.75
CA ASP A 105 17.31 13.06 3.90
C ASP A 105 17.30 12.14 2.68
N SER A 106 16.56 12.51 1.62
CA SER A 106 16.35 11.70 0.41
C SER A 106 15.74 10.32 0.70
N SER A 107 15.13 10.08 1.87
CA SER A 107 14.43 8.83 2.14
C SER A 107 13.09 8.79 1.40
N VAL A 108 12.53 7.59 1.20
CA VAL A 108 11.20 7.44 0.60
C VAL A 108 10.21 7.13 1.71
N SER A 109 9.15 7.91 1.82
CA SER A 109 7.98 7.62 2.64
C SER A 109 6.95 6.84 1.84
N PHE A 110 6.23 5.94 2.49
CA PHE A 110 5.11 5.20 1.93
C PHE A 110 3.84 5.59 2.69
N ALA A 111 2.83 6.09 1.99
CA ALA A 111 1.52 6.38 2.54
C ALA A 111 0.48 5.43 1.95
N VAL A 112 -0.45 5.00 2.80
CA VAL A 112 -1.61 4.18 2.43
C VAL A 112 -2.85 4.74 3.09
N TRP A 113 -3.97 4.81 2.37
CA TRP A 113 -5.23 5.29 2.93
C TRP A 113 -6.44 4.62 2.28
N SER A 114 -7.52 4.52 3.06
CA SER A 114 -8.80 3.96 2.65
C SER A 114 -9.71 5.01 2.00
N TRP A 115 -10.78 4.52 1.36
CA TRP A 115 -11.87 5.33 0.79
C TRP A 115 -12.64 6.14 1.83
N SER A 116 -12.65 5.74 3.11
CA SER A 116 -13.61 6.21 4.12
C SER A 116 -13.42 7.64 4.64
N HIS A 117 -12.27 8.29 4.46
CA HIS A 117 -12.03 9.63 5.02
C HIS A 117 -12.17 10.73 3.97
N ASP A 118 -12.97 11.74 4.30
CA ASP A 118 -13.14 12.99 3.54
C ASP A 118 -12.28 14.13 4.08
N GLU A 119 -11.64 13.95 5.24
CA GLU A 119 -10.82 14.99 5.86
C GLU A 119 -9.36 14.49 5.93
N ASP A 120 -8.45 15.27 5.36
CA ASP A 120 -7.01 15.07 5.29
C ASP A 120 -6.51 13.94 4.37
N ALA A 121 -6.89 14.00 3.09
CA ALA A 121 -6.14 13.29 2.06
C ALA A 121 -4.66 13.75 2.10
N PRO A 122 -3.68 12.81 2.07
CA PRO A 122 -2.28 13.19 2.10
C PRO A 122 -1.96 14.09 0.89
N ALA A 123 -1.25 15.19 1.16
CA ALA A 123 -0.80 16.08 0.10
C ALA A 123 0.05 15.28 -0.90
N PHE A 124 -0.44 15.13 -2.14
CA PHE A 124 0.32 14.45 -3.16
C PHE A 124 1.61 15.23 -3.42
N GLY A 125 2.75 14.55 -3.31
CA GLY A 125 4.04 15.16 -3.63
C GLY A 125 4.03 15.77 -5.03
N SER A 126 4.42 17.04 -5.16
CA SER A 126 4.52 17.69 -6.46
C SER A 126 5.56 16.99 -7.34
N LYS A 127 5.28 16.86 -8.64
CA LYS A 127 6.31 16.57 -9.66
C LYS A 127 7.46 17.57 -9.53
N ARG A 128 8.55 17.17 -8.88
CA ARG A 128 9.79 17.96 -8.88
C ARG A 128 10.79 17.33 -9.84
N LYS A 129 11.46 18.22 -10.58
CA LYS A 129 12.57 17.94 -11.51
C LYS A 129 13.42 16.81 -10.98
N GLN A 130 13.73 15.83 -11.84
CA GLN A 130 14.74 14.78 -11.62
C GLN A 130 15.89 15.27 -10.74
N VAL A 131 15.70 15.18 -9.43
CA VAL A 131 16.83 15.12 -8.52
C VAL A 131 17.39 13.75 -8.83
N LYS A 132 18.66 13.69 -9.18
CA LYS A 132 19.41 12.44 -9.26
C LYS A 132 19.40 11.84 -7.85
N CYS A 133 18.27 11.29 -7.40
CA CYS A 133 18.16 10.63 -6.11
C CYS A 133 18.99 9.37 -6.25
N ARG A 134 20.25 9.47 -5.81
CA ARG A 134 21.12 8.33 -5.54
C ARG A 134 20.33 7.43 -4.60
N ALA A 135 19.84 6.31 -5.13
CA ALA A 135 19.42 5.12 -4.41
C ALA A 135 18.96 5.39 -2.97
N ALA A 136 17.90 6.17 -2.82
CA ALA A 136 17.21 6.29 -1.54
C ALA A 136 16.95 4.87 -1.02
N ARG A 137 17.26 4.59 0.25
CA ARG A 137 16.89 3.32 0.88
C ARG A 137 15.38 3.24 0.86
N ALA A 138 14.84 2.44 -0.06
CA ALA A 138 13.41 2.31 -0.24
C ALA A 138 12.78 1.54 0.93
N VAL A 139 11.57 1.95 1.31
CA VAL A 139 10.73 1.27 2.32
C VAL A 139 10.39 -0.17 1.93
N MET A 140 10.52 -0.53 0.66
CA MET A 140 10.24 -1.88 0.14
C MET A 140 11.24 -2.23 -0.97
N PRO A 141 12.50 -2.53 -0.63
CA PRO A 141 13.59 -2.59 -1.60
C PRO A 141 13.53 -3.79 -2.56
N ASN A 142 12.70 -4.80 -2.29
CA ASN A 142 12.60 -6.02 -3.09
C ASN A 142 11.17 -6.27 -3.62
N LEU A 143 10.31 -5.24 -3.63
CA LEU A 143 8.93 -5.39 -4.06
C LEU A 143 8.85 -5.63 -5.57
N GLU A 144 8.23 -6.75 -5.96
CA GLU A 144 8.08 -7.20 -7.34
C GLU A 144 6.65 -6.98 -7.84
N ALA A 145 5.65 -7.20 -6.98
CA ALA A 145 4.24 -7.12 -7.31
C ALA A 145 3.47 -6.21 -6.34
N LEU A 146 2.79 -5.21 -6.89
CA LEU A 146 1.95 -4.28 -6.13
C LEU A 146 0.51 -4.30 -6.67
N TYR A 147 -0.46 -4.49 -5.78
CA TYR A 147 -1.89 -4.37 -6.08
C TYR A 147 -2.51 -3.28 -5.20
N PHE A 148 -3.18 -2.31 -5.81
CA PHE A 148 -3.88 -1.24 -5.10
C PHE A 148 -5.09 -0.72 -5.89
N GLN A 149 -5.88 0.13 -5.25
CA GLN A 149 -7.02 0.79 -5.86
C GLN A 149 -6.73 2.27 -6.07
N VAL A 150 -7.25 2.85 -7.16
CA VAL A 150 -7.31 4.29 -7.40
C VAL A 150 -8.77 4.70 -7.45
N ASP A 151 -9.16 5.57 -6.53
CA ASP A 151 -10.38 6.35 -6.67
C ASP A 151 -10.07 7.60 -7.48
N VAL A 152 -10.62 7.66 -8.70
CA VAL A 152 -10.35 8.79 -9.61
C VAL A 152 -10.96 10.08 -9.07
N ALA A 153 -12.13 10.04 -8.43
CA ALA A 153 -12.79 11.24 -7.94
C ALA A 153 -11.98 11.87 -6.80
N LYS A 154 -11.64 11.08 -5.78
CA LYS A 154 -10.79 11.54 -4.66
C LYS A 154 -9.39 11.92 -5.11
N LEU A 155 -8.78 11.18 -6.04
CA LEU A 155 -7.49 11.55 -6.61
C LEU A 155 -7.57 12.95 -7.23
N THR A 156 -8.53 13.20 -8.11
CA THR A 156 -8.64 14.51 -8.77
C THR A 156 -9.09 15.65 -7.88
N ALA A 157 -9.70 15.35 -6.73
CA ALA A 157 -10.05 16.35 -5.72
C ALA A 157 -8.81 16.81 -4.91
N CYS A 158 -7.72 16.04 -4.93
CA CYS A 158 -6.48 16.39 -4.24
C CYS A 158 -5.62 17.32 -5.10
N ASP A 159 -4.93 18.27 -4.46
CA ASP A 159 -3.94 19.10 -5.12
C ASP A 159 -2.85 18.23 -5.76
N ASN A 160 -2.61 18.41 -7.07
CA ASN A 160 -1.69 17.59 -7.89
C ASN A 160 -2.03 16.08 -7.94
N GLY A 161 -3.25 15.68 -7.60
CA GLY A 161 -3.65 14.28 -7.64
C GLY A 161 -3.68 13.72 -9.06
N SER A 162 -2.71 12.86 -9.35
CA SER A 162 -2.57 12.20 -10.65
C SER A 162 -1.84 10.87 -10.48
N CYS A 163 -2.22 9.87 -11.28
CA CYS A 163 -1.62 8.53 -11.23
C CYS A 163 -0.12 8.51 -11.56
N ASP A 164 0.40 9.56 -12.20
CA ASP A 164 1.83 9.71 -12.46
C ASP A 164 2.64 10.26 -11.28
N ASN A 165 1.97 10.68 -10.20
CA ASN A 165 2.58 11.20 -8.97
C ASN A 165 2.55 10.19 -7.81
N LEU A 166 2.29 8.91 -8.11
CA LEU A 166 2.24 7.84 -7.11
C LEU A 166 3.64 7.41 -6.63
N GLY A 167 4.72 7.85 -7.29
CA GLY A 167 6.10 7.56 -6.90
C GLY A 167 6.55 6.12 -7.15
N LEU A 168 5.94 5.43 -8.12
CA LEU A 168 6.28 4.05 -8.43
C LEU A 168 7.74 3.89 -8.88
N GLU A 169 8.34 4.94 -9.45
CA GLU A 169 9.75 4.99 -9.87
C GLU A 169 10.77 4.75 -8.76
N TYR A 170 10.35 4.88 -7.49
CA TYR A 170 11.19 4.60 -6.34
C TYR A 170 11.29 3.09 -6.02
N LEU A 171 10.50 2.24 -6.68
CA LEU A 171 10.48 0.79 -6.48
C LEU A 171 11.35 0.07 -7.51
N ALA A 172 12.64 -0.03 -7.20
CA ALA A 172 13.68 -0.50 -8.13
C ALA A 172 13.52 -1.94 -8.65
N PHE A 173 12.69 -2.79 -8.03
CA PHE A 173 12.46 -4.18 -8.43
C PHE A 173 11.03 -4.46 -8.88
N LEU A 174 10.21 -3.41 -9.05
CA LEU A 174 8.82 -3.58 -9.44
C LEU A 174 8.74 -4.20 -10.85
N GLN A 175 8.03 -5.32 -10.95
CA GLN A 175 7.82 -6.10 -12.17
C GLN A 175 6.35 -6.16 -12.58
N LYS A 176 5.43 -6.10 -11.62
CA LYS A 176 3.99 -6.18 -11.85
C LYS A 176 3.26 -5.12 -11.02
N VAL A 177 2.39 -4.37 -11.69
CA VAL A 177 1.51 -3.41 -11.04
C VAL A 177 0.09 -3.74 -11.46
N THR A 178 -0.77 -4.00 -10.49
CA THR A 178 -2.20 -4.20 -10.74
C THR A 178 -2.97 -3.09 -10.07
N VAL A 179 -3.73 -2.34 -10.86
CA VAL A 179 -4.49 -1.20 -10.36
C VAL A 179 -5.95 -1.39 -10.67
N ARG A 180 -6.78 -1.27 -9.64
CA ARG A 180 -8.22 -1.16 -9.78
C ARG A 180 -8.60 0.31 -9.83
N CYS A 181 -9.12 0.78 -10.95
CA CYS A 181 -9.65 2.14 -11.05
C CYS A 181 -11.14 2.12 -10.73
N ASN A 182 -11.54 2.77 -9.64
CA ASN A 182 -12.94 3.01 -9.32
C ASN A 182 -13.33 4.43 -9.74
N SER A 183 -14.54 4.55 -10.26
CA SER A 183 -15.23 5.80 -10.53
C SER A 183 -16.58 5.71 -9.83
N LEU A 184 -16.60 5.84 -8.49
CA LEU A 184 -17.90 5.92 -7.81
C LEU A 184 -18.49 7.30 -8.10
N SER A 185 -19.28 7.34 -9.15
CA SER A 185 -20.52 8.11 -9.15
C SER A 185 -21.64 7.06 -9.28
N ASP A 186 -21.96 6.39 -8.17
CA ASP A 186 -23.08 5.44 -8.08
C ASP A 186 -24.45 6.16 -8.06
N GLU A 187 -24.52 7.42 -8.47
CA GLU A 187 -25.77 8.11 -8.72
C GLU A 187 -25.87 8.47 -10.21
N ASP A 188 -26.71 7.70 -10.89
CA ASP A 188 -27.47 8.04 -12.10
C ASP A 188 -26.91 9.16 -12.98
N GLY A 189 -25.92 8.79 -13.80
CA GLY A 189 -25.44 9.63 -14.90
C GLY A 189 -23.97 9.97 -14.79
N ALA A 190 -23.10 8.97 -15.02
CA ALA A 190 -21.71 9.23 -15.36
C ALA A 190 -21.67 10.04 -16.67
N GLY A 191 -21.66 11.37 -16.56
CA GLY A 191 -21.51 12.27 -17.69
C GLY A 191 -20.22 11.96 -18.44
N ALA A 192 -20.18 12.28 -19.74
CA ALA A 192 -19.01 12.04 -20.59
C ALA A 192 -17.68 12.54 -19.99
N GLY A 193 -17.71 13.55 -19.11
CA GLY A 193 -16.55 14.05 -18.38
C GLY A 193 -15.93 13.06 -17.37
N VAL A 194 -16.71 12.22 -16.68
CA VAL A 194 -16.16 11.24 -15.71
C VAL A 194 -15.37 10.15 -16.44
N VAL A 195 -15.88 9.71 -17.59
CA VAL A 195 -15.21 8.69 -18.43
C VAL A 195 -13.88 9.22 -18.97
N ASP A 196 -13.84 10.48 -19.41
CA ASP A 196 -12.61 11.11 -19.93
C ASP A 196 -11.54 11.23 -18.82
N VAL A 197 -11.92 11.66 -17.62
CA VAL A 197 -11.00 11.76 -16.47
C VAL A 197 -10.46 10.39 -16.08
N VAL A 198 -11.28 9.34 -16.06
CA VAL A 198 -10.83 7.97 -15.77
C VAL A 198 -9.81 7.49 -16.81
N GLU A 199 -10.06 7.73 -18.09
CA GLU A 199 -9.11 7.36 -19.15
C GLU A 199 -7.84 8.21 -19.10
N GLN A 200 -7.92 9.49 -18.75
CA GLN A 200 -6.78 10.35 -18.50
C GLN A 200 -5.90 9.79 -17.37
N GLN A 201 -6.49 9.35 -16.26
CA GLN A 201 -5.74 8.76 -15.15
C GLN A 201 -5.15 7.39 -15.49
N LYS A 202 -5.85 6.57 -16.28
CA LYS A 202 -5.27 5.32 -16.83
C LYS A 202 -4.11 5.63 -17.78
N ALA A 203 -4.20 6.68 -18.60
CA ALA A 203 -3.13 7.10 -19.49
C ALA A 203 -1.92 7.63 -18.69
N ALA A 204 -2.14 8.42 -17.64
CA ALA A 204 -1.09 8.88 -16.73
C ALA A 204 -0.39 7.70 -16.05
N LEU A 205 -1.14 6.69 -15.58
CA LEU A 205 -0.58 5.47 -15.02
C LEU A 205 0.24 4.68 -16.06
N ARG A 206 -0.29 4.51 -17.28
CA ARG A 206 0.46 3.86 -18.38
C ARG A 206 1.76 4.61 -18.68
N HIS A 207 1.74 5.93 -18.66
CA HIS A 207 2.93 6.75 -18.85
C HIS A 207 3.95 6.54 -17.72
N ALA A 208 3.52 6.60 -16.46
CA ALA A 208 4.37 6.33 -15.29
C ALA A 208 5.06 4.96 -15.37
N ILE A 209 4.31 3.94 -15.79
CA ILE A 209 4.83 2.58 -16.00
C ILE A 209 5.83 2.54 -17.16
N GLN A 210 5.59 3.26 -18.26
CA GLN A 210 6.49 3.30 -19.41
C GLN A 210 7.82 4.01 -19.11
N VAL A 211 7.81 5.04 -18.27
CA VAL A 211 9.03 5.77 -17.87
C VAL A 211 9.76 5.08 -16.72
N HIS A 212 9.11 4.15 -16.01
CA HIS A 212 9.73 3.35 -14.96
C HIS A 212 10.90 2.54 -15.51
N ARG A 213 12.01 2.49 -14.75
CA ARG A 213 13.27 1.83 -15.17
C ARG A 213 13.07 0.39 -15.63
N ASN A 214 12.22 -0.37 -14.92
CA ASN A 214 11.94 -1.78 -15.23
C ASN A 214 10.72 -2.00 -16.13
N ARG A 215 9.97 -0.95 -16.49
CA ARG A 215 8.73 -1.04 -17.27
C ARG A 215 7.81 -2.20 -16.81
N PRO A 216 7.33 -2.17 -15.55
CA PRO A 216 6.55 -3.27 -15.00
C PRO A 216 5.30 -3.55 -15.84
N THR A 217 4.84 -4.79 -15.80
CA THR A 217 3.59 -5.18 -16.45
C THR A 217 2.43 -4.54 -15.70
N LEU A 218 1.69 -3.66 -16.39
CA LEU A 218 0.47 -3.04 -15.86
C LEU A 218 -0.74 -3.92 -16.16
N GLN A 219 -1.49 -4.27 -15.12
CA GLN A 219 -2.82 -4.90 -15.23
C GLN A 219 -3.85 -3.93 -14.65
N LEU A 220 -4.80 -3.52 -15.49
CA LEU A 220 -5.95 -2.73 -15.03
C LEU A 220 -7.07 -3.70 -14.70
N ALA A 221 -7.38 -3.86 -13.41
CA ALA A 221 -8.45 -4.74 -12.97
C ALA A 221 -9.80 -4.05 -13.15
N ASN A 222 -10.73 -4.70 -13.86
CA ASN A 222 -12.15 -4.39 -13.79
C ASN A 222 -12.75 -5.07 -12.54
N TRP A 223 -14.00 -4.77 -12.21
CA TRP A 223 -14.75 -5.20 -11.02
C TRP A 223 -14.91 -6.73 -10.82
N GLU A 224 -14.20 -7.58 -11.58
CA GLU A 224 -14.31 -9.05 -11.54
C GLU A 224 -13.40 -9.71 -10.47
N TRP A 225 -13.47 -9.26 -9.22
CA TRP A 225 -12.67 -9.82 -8.11
C TRP A 225 -13.06 -11.25 -7.70
N ARG A 226 -14.07 -11.86 -8.32
CA ARG A 226 -14.44 -13.28 -8.07
C ARG A 226 -13.55 -14.30 -8.77
N ARG A 227 -12.72 -13.93 -9.75
CA ARG A 227 -11.87 -14.92 -10.47
C ARG A 227 -10.40 -14.94 -10.05
N ALA A 228 -9.92 -13.93 -9.33
CA ALA A 228 -8.48 -13.79 -9.05
C ALA A 228 -8.00 -14.35 -7.70
N LEU A 229 -8.91 -14.75 -6.80
CA LEU A 229 -8.57 -15.30 -5.47
C LEU A 229 -8.47 -16.85 -5.43
N LEU A 230 -8.48 -17.53 -6.59
CA LEU A 230 -8.51 -19.00 -6.68
C LEU A 230 -7.27 -19.65 -7.32
N HIS A 231 -6.16 -18.92 -7.49
CA HIS A 231 -4.91 -19.50 -7.97
C HIS A 231 -3.70 -19.05 -7.14
#